data_AF-A0A151EFW2-F1
#
_entry.id   AF-A0A151EFW2-F1
#
_cell.length_a   1.000
_cell.length_b   1.000
_cell.length_c   1.000
_cell.angle_alpha   90.00
_cell.angle_beta   90.00
_cell.angle_gamma   90.00
#
_symmetry.space_group_name_H-M   'P 1'
#
loop_
_entity.id
_entity.type
_entity.pdbx_description
1 polymer ?
#
loop_
_entity_poly.entity_id
_entity_poly.type
_entity_poly.pdbx_seq_one_letter_code
_entity_poly.pdbx_strand_id
1 'polypeptide(L)' 'MKRPKSILFVVNDIENARRCVGNLPGIDIVQPSRLNVELLAPGGDPGRLAVFTEGALRSLGGE' A
#
# COMPACT_ATOMS: atom_id res chain seq x y z
N MET A 1 -16.10 2.37 -14.90
CA MET A 1 -15.49 1.03 -15.03
C MET A 1 -14.65 0.77 -13.78
N LYS A 2 -14.99 -0.24 -12.96
CA LYS A 2 -14.17 -0.62 -11.79
C LYS A 2 -12.87 -1.25 -12.29
N ARG A 3 -11.71 -0.76 -11.82
CA ARG A 3 -10.41 -1.40 -12.08
C ARG A 3 -10.07 -2.30 -10.89
N PRO A 4 -9.73 -3.57 -11.10
CA PRO A 4 -9.33 -4.45 -10.00
C PRO A 4 -8.11 -3.86 -9.28
N LYS A 5 -8.16 -3.87 -7.95
CA LYS A 5 -7.06 -3.45 -7.08
C LYS A 5 -6.24 -4.68 -6.71
N SER A 6 -4.93 -4.55 -6.85
CA SER A 6 -3.94 -5.57 -6.51
C SER A 6 -3.33 -5.22 -5.15
N ILE A 7 -2.05 -5.55 -4.97
CA ILE A 7 -1.29 -5.38 -3.74
C ILE A 7 -1.18 -3.89 -3.35
N LEU A 8 -1.35 -3.62 -2.06
CA LEU A 8 -0.99 -2.34 -1.44
C LEU A 8 0.41 -2.45 -0.82
N PHE A 9 1.34 -1.61 -1.25
CA PHE A 9 2.68 -1.51 -0.66
C PHE A 9 2.75 -0.32 0.29
N VAL A 10 3.10 -0.58 1.55
CA VAL A 10 3.31 0.45 2.56
C VAL A 10 4.81 0.52 2.87
N VAL A 11 5.43 1.62 2.43
CA VAL A 11 6.88 1.81 2.39
C VAL A 11 7.25 3.22 2.85
N ASN A 12 8.40 3.38 3.49
CA ASN A 12 8.92 4.73 3.81
C ASN A 12 9.53 5.42 2.57
N ASP A 13 10.27 4.65 1.76
CA ASP A 13 10.88 5.10 0.50
C ASP A 13 9.97 4.81 -0.71
N ILE A 14 9.21 5.83 -1.11
CA ILE A 14 8.28 5.74 -2.25
C ILE A 14 9.03 5.69 -3.59
N GLU A 15 10.14 6.42 -3.73
CA GLU A 15 10.81 6.57 -5.02
C GLU A 15 11.42 5.26 -5.48
N ASN A 16 12.10 4.55 -4.58
CA ASN A 16 12.66 3.25 -4.88
C ASN A 16 11.55 2.21 -5.16
N ALA A 17 10.51 2.17 -4.32
CA ALA A 17 9.37 1.28 -4.54
C ALA A 17 8.68 1.53 -5.89
N ARG A 18 8.51 2.80 -6.30
CA ARG A 18 7.94 3.14 -7.62
C ARG A 18 8.80 2.64 -8.77
N ARG A 19 10.14 2.68 -8.64
CA ARG A 19 11.05 2.13 -9.66
C ARG A 19 10.94 0.61 -9.74
N CYS A 20 10.77 -0.08 -8.62
CA CYS A 20 10.69 -1.54 -8.58
C CYS A 20 9.35 -2.09 -9.06
N VAL A 21 8.23 -1.55 -8.56
CA VAL A 21 6.90 -2.15 -8.75
C VAL A 21 5.89 -1.23 -9.45
N GLY A 22 6.22 0.03 -9.73
CA GLY A 22 5.28 1.03 -10.26
C GLY A 22 4.68 0.73 -11.64
N ASN A 23 5.25 -0.22 -12.38
CA ASN A 23 4.70 -0.70 -13.66
C ASN A 23 3.59 -1.76 -13.48
N LEU A 24 3.40 -2.30 -12.27
CA LEU A 24 2.38 -3.33 -12.05
C LEU A 24 0.98 -2.71 -12.09
N PRO A 25 0.03 -3.30 -12.84
CA PRO A 25 -1.33 -2.75 -12.91
C PRO A 25 -2.07 -2.95 -11.59
N GLY A 26 -2.77 -1.91 -11.14
CA GLY A 26 -3.68 -1.96 -10.00
C GLY A 26 -3.01 -1.98 -8.63
N ILE A 27 -1.68 -1.82 -8.54
CA ILE A 27 -0.99 -1.65 -7.27
C ILE A 27 -1.15 -0.21 -6.75
N ASP A 28 -1.01 -0.03 -5.44
CA ASP A 28 -0.86 1.28 -4.83
C ASP A 28 0.38 1.28 -3.93
N ILE A 29 1.14 2.38 -3.91
CA ILE A 29 2.34 2.55 -3.08
C ILE A 29 2.10 3.77 -2.19
N VAL A 30 2.16 3.58 -0.88
CA VAL A 30 1.82 4.63 0.10
C VAL A 30 2.82 4.66 1.25
N GLN A 31 3.01 5.84 1.82
CA GLN A 31 3.72 6.02 3.09
C GLN A 31 2.81 5.70 4.27
N PRO A 32 3.36 5.20 5.40
CA PRO A 32 2.57 4.93 6.60
C PRO A 32 1.71 6.12 7.05
N SER A 33 2.25 7.33 6.99
CA SER A 33 1.56 8.57 7.38
C SER A 33 0.39 8.97 6.49
N ARG A 34 0.27 8.36 5.30
CA ARG A 34 -0.79 8.64 4.30
C ARG A 34 -1.75 7.46 4.11
N LEU A 35 -1.60 6.41 4.93
CA LEU A 35 -2.47 5.24 4.89
C LEU A 35 -3.91 5.64 5.30
N ASN A 36 -4.90 5.13 4.59
CA ASN A 36 -6.32 5.43 4.84
C ASN A 36 -7.21 4.23 4.52
N VAL A 37 -8.48 4.33 4.92
CA VAL A 37 -9.47 3.24 4.80
C VAL A 37 -9.73 2.86 3.34
N GLU A 38 -9.82 3.82 2.42
CA GLU A 38 -10.10 3.52 1.00
C GLU A 38 -8.95 2.73 0.35
N LEU A 39 -7.71 2.94 0.79
CA LEU A 39 -6.57 2.16 0.30
C LEU A 39 -6.61 0.71 0.81
N LEU A 40 -7.04 0.50 2.06
CA LEU A 40 -7.13 -0.81 2.71
C LEU A 40 -8.38 -1.61 2.31
N ALA A 41 -9.48 -0.91 2.00
CA ALA A 41 -10.78 -1.47 1.67
C ALA A 41 -11.39 -0.76 0.45
N PRO A 42 -10.81 -0.92 -0.76
CA PRO A 42 -11.25 -0.19 -1.94
C PRO A 42 -12.70 -0.53 -2.30
N GLY A 43 -13.55 0.48 -2.36
CA GLY A 43 -14.99 0.28 -2.57
C GLY A 43 -15.72 -0.38 -1.40
N GLY A 44 -15.15 -0.34 -0.19
CA GLY A 44 -15.76 -0.86 1.04
C GLY A 44 -15.61 -2.37 1.26
N ASP A 45 -14.77 -3.04 0.46
CA ASP A 45 -14.48 -4.47 0.61
C ASP A 45 -13.23 -4.67 1.49
N PRO A 46 -13.35 -5.16 2.73
CA PRO A 46 -12.23 -5.29 3.65
C PRO A 46 -11.31 -6.45 3.28
N GLY A 47 -10.03 -6.37 3.67
CA GLY A 47 -9.09 -7.47 3.51
C GLY A 47 -8.27 -7.43 2.21
N ARG A 48 -7.88 -6.23 1.76
CA ARG A 48 -6.90 -6.09 0.68
C ARG A 48 -5.52 -6.61 1.11
N LEU A 49 -4.85 -7.35 0.22
CA LEU A 49 -3.47 -7.78 0.44
C LEU A 49 -2.54 -6.56 0.56
N ALA A 50 -1.99 -6.34 1.76
CA ALA A 50 -1.08 -5.25 2.08
C ALA A 50 0.28 -5.79 2.52
N VAL A 51 1.35 -5.26 1.93
CA VAL A 51 2.74 -5.59 2.25
C VAL A 51 3.37 -4.39 2.92
N PHE A 52 3.86 -4.58 4.15
CA PHE A 52 4.53 -3.57 4.93
C PHE A 52 6.02 -3.87 4.97
N THR A 53 6.86 -2.86 4.79
CA THR A 53 8.26 -2.99 5.19
C THR A 53 8.36 -2.91 6.71
N GLU A 54 9.38 -3.53 7.30
CA GLU A 54 9.59 -3.48 8.75
C GLU A 54 9.61 -2.04 9.28
N GLY A 55 10.32 -1.14 8.59
CA GLY A 55 10.36 0.28 8.95
C GLY A 55 9.00 0.98 8.81
N ALA A 56 8.15 0.56 7.87
CA ALA A 56 6.80 1.10 7.74
C ALA A 56 5.88 0.60 8.87
N LEU A 57 6.01 -0.69 9.24
CA LEU A 57 5.26 -1.30 10.33
C LEU A 57 5.62 -0.68 11.69
N ARG A 58 6.92 -0.45 11.94
CA ARG A 58 7.40 0.26 13.15
C ARG A 58 6.84 1.67 13.24
N SER A 59 6.77 2.40 12.13
CA SER A 59 6.15 3.75 12.09
C SER A 59 4.66 3.76 12.44
N LEU A 60 3.97 2.63 12.31
CA LEU A 60 2.56 2.48 12.68
C LEU A 60 2.38 2.01 14.14
N GLY A 61 3.47 1.74 14.87
CA GLY A 61 3.43 1.21 16.23
C GLY A 61 3.38 -0.31 16.32
N GLY A 62 3.69 -1.04 15.24
CA GLY A 62 3.94 -2.48 15.31
C GLY A 62 5.34 -2.74 15.89
N GLU A 63 5.41 -3.57 16.95
CA GLU A 63 6.65 -3.93 17.65
C GLU A 63 7.50 -4.94 16.88
#